data_AF-A0A9D6L334-F1
#
_entry.id   AF-A0A9D6L334-F1
#
_cell.length_a   1.000
_cell.length_b   1.000
_cell.length_c   1.000
_cell.angle_alpha   90.00
_cell.angle_beta   90.00
_cell.angle_gamma   90.00
#
_symmetry.space_group_name_H-M   'P 1'
#
loop_
_entity.id
_entity.type
_entity.pdbx_description
1 polymer ?
#
loop_
_entity_poly.entity_id
_entity_poly.type
_entity_poly.pdbx_seq_one_letter_code
_entity_poly.pdbx_strand_id
1 'polypeptide(L)'
;MARALAAPPRPSTLDPIIEIVDSSGTRLNTCDSLYDTDPGPNTVIDPYDGVFDDACVNDDINLTVNLDSRIFFRSATGGTFYLRVLDVRGDARPDMLYNVVMSGAGQAPPPAGCDSDFDAGGGSNDWNTATNWNPDGVPGATTKVCIGATFAVDHAGTDTIDSLTNVAGTLNITGGTLTVTTTV
;
A
#
# COMPACT_ATOMS: atom_id res chain seq x y z
N MET A 1 -38.58 30.44 -12.60
CA MET A 1 -38.29 30.21 -11.17
C MET A 1 -36.83 29.80 -11.05
N ALA A 2 -35.97 30.65 -10.48
CA ALA A 2 -34.58 30.31 -10.23
C ALA A 2 -34.48 29.48 -8.95
N ARG A 3 -33.92 28.28 -9.03
CA ARG A 3 -33.65 27.43 -7.86
C ARG A 3 -32.46 28.04 -7.14
N ALA A 4 -32.68 28.57 -5.93
CA ALA A 4 -31.59 29.07 -5.10
C ALA A 4 -30.62 27.91 -4.82
N LEU A 5 -29.33 28.13 -5.08
CA LEU A 5 -28.27 27.23 -4.65
C LEU A 5 -28.26 27.25 -3.12
N ALA A 6 -28.34 26.06 -2.50
CA ALA A 6 -28.18 25.95 -1.06
C ALA A 6 -26.79 26.50 -0.68
N ALA A 7 -26.73 27.25 0.41
CA ALA A 7 -25.44 27.65 0.98
C ALA A 7 -24.60 26.40 1.24
N PRO A 8 -23.27 26.44 1.02
CA PRO A 8 -22.42 25.32 1.34
C PRO A 8 -22.62 24.95 2.82
N PRO A 9 -22.71 23.66 3.13
CA PRO A 9 -22.89 23.24 4.50
C PRO A 9 -21.71 23.71 5.36
N ARG A 10 -22.00 24.03 6.63
CA ARG A 10 -20.98 24.52 7.56
C ARG A 10 -19.96 23.41 7.82
N PRO A 11 -18.66 23.74 7.97
CA PRO A 11 -17.66 22.77 8.42
C PRO A 11 -18.12 22.09 9.71
N SER A 12 -17.85 20.80 9.82
CA SER A 12 -18.08 20.07 11.07
C SER A 12 -17.27 20.72 12.19
N THR A 13 -17.88 20.83 13.38
CA THR A 13 -17.14 21.20 14.60
C THR A 13 -16.60 19.96 15.32
N LEU A 14 -16.92 18.77 14.80
CA LEU A 14 -16.40 17.51 15.30
C LEU A 14 -15.01 17.30 14.74
N ASP A 15 -14.14 16.90 15.64
CA ASP A 15 -12.77 16.48 15.41
C ASP A 15 -12.77 15.10 14.72
N PRO A 16 -12.29 15.00 13.47
CA PRO A 16 -12.18 13.73 12.79
C PRO A 16 -11.11 12.85 13.45
N ILE A 17 -11.37 11.55 13.44
CA ILE A 17 -10.36 10.52 13.71
C ILE A 17 -10.27 9.66 12.46
N ILE A 18 -9.06 9.47 11.95
CA ILE A 18 -8.81 8.52 10.87
C ILE A 18 -8.33 7.19 11.45
N GLU A 19 -8.86 6.09 10.91
CA GLU A 19 -8.47 4.73 11.28
C GLU A 19 -8.25 3.90 10.00
N ILE A 20 -7.21 3.06 9.97
CA ILE A 20 -6.99 2.09 8.90
C ILE A 20 -7.11 0.67 9.45
N VAL A 21 -7.97 -0.11 8.81
CA VAL A 21 -8.27 -1.50 9.19
C VAL A 21 -8.11 -2.46 8.02
N ASP A 22 -7.94 -3.74 8.34
CA ASP A 22 -8.00 -4.84 7.37
C ASP A 22 -9.44 -5.20 6.95
N SER A 23 -9.60 -6.24 6.14
CA SER A 23 -10.89 -6.74 5.68
C SER A 23 -11.77 -7.37 6.75
N SER A 24 -11.20 -7.74 7.90
CA SER A 24 -11.95 -8.18 9.08
C SER A 24 -12.42 -7.02 9.95
N GLY A 25 -11.97 -5.80 9.66
CA GLY A 25 -12.22 -4.61 10.46
C GLY A 25 -11.28 -4.46 11.65
N THR A 26 -10.19 -5.24 11.69
CA THR A 26 -9.15 -5.15 12.71
C THR A 26 -8.19 -4.02 12.38
N ARG A 27 -7.85 -3.18 13.37
CA ARG A 27 -6.87 -2.09 13.22
C ARG A 27 -5.48 -2.65 12.95
N LEU A 28 -4.80 -2.04 11.99
CA LEU A 28 -3.42 -2.38 11.65
C LEU A 28 -2.43 -1.69 12.60
N ASN A 29 -1.24 -2.28 12.76
CA ASN A 29 -0.13 -1.70 13.54
C ASN A 29 1.09 -1.48 12.64
N THR A 30 0.86 -0.87 11.48
CA THR A 30 1.89 -0.61 10.46
C THR A 30 1.85 0.84 10.01
N CYS A 31 1.52 1.72 10.95
CA CYS A 31 1.47 3.15 10.74
C CYS A 31 2.61 3.84 11.49
N ASP A 32 2.86 5.06 11.07
CA ASP A 32 3.79 6.00 11.70
C ASP A 32 2.97 7.24 12.05
N SER A 33 2.89 7.52 13.35
CA SER A 33 2.21 8.65 13.93
C SER A 33 3.19 9.53 14.70
N LEU A 34 3.68 10.58 14.04
CA LEU A 34 4.54 11.63 14.62
C LEU A 34 4.05 12.19 15.98
N TYR A 35 2.76 12.08 16.23
CA TYR A 35 2.12 12.43 17.49
C TYR A 35 1.19 11.26 17.84
N ASP A 36 1.57 10.44 18.82
CA ASP A 36 0.73 9.35 19.30
C ASP A 36 -0.42 9.96 20.12
N THR A 37 -1.55 10.06 19.44
CA THR A 37 -2.87 10.30 20.02
C THR A 37 -3.75 9.10 19.78
N ASP A 38 -3.34 7.95 20.31
CA ASP A 38 -4.34 6.94 20.65
C ASP A 38 -5.42 7.64 21.50
N PRO A 39 -6.72 7.57 21.15
CA PRO A 39 -7.77 8.36 21.82
C PRO A 39 -7.83 8.00 23.31
N GLY A 40 -7.12 8.79 24.12
CA GLY A 40 -6.77 8.50 25.49
C GLY A 40 -6.08 9.70 26.16
N PRO A 41 -6.16 9.83 27.49
CA PRO A 41 -5.73 11.03 28.20
C PRO A 41 -4.20 11.24 28.26
N ASN A 42 -3.42 10.36 27.64
CA ASN A 42 -1.96 10.37 27.71
C ASN A 42 -1.38 10.54 26.31
N THR A 43 -1.03 11.77 25.95
CA THR A 43 -0.18 12.05 24.79
C THR A 43 1.22 11.48 25.07
N VAL A 44 1.54 10.34 24.49
CA VAL A 44 2.92 9.86 24.45
C VAL A 44 3.50 10.47 23.17
N ILE A 45 4.63 11.16 23.25
CA ILE A 45 5.36 11.52 22.04
C ILE A 45 6.12 10.25 21.65
N ASP A 46 5.81 9.64 20.52
CA ASP A 46 6.61 8.54 20.00
C ASP A 46 8.02 9.08 19.64
N PRO A 47 9.08 8.61 20.32
CA PRO A 47 10.44 9.02 19.99
C PRO A 47 10.98 8.40 18.69
N TYR A 48 10.23 7.51 18.02
CA TYR A 48 10.67 6.73 16.86
C TYR A 48 10.01 7.13 15.53
N ASP A 49 9.91 8.44 15.26
CA ASP A 49 9.55 9.00 13.95
C ASP A 49 10.21 8.25 12.77
N GLY A 50 9.39 7.78 11.83
CA GLY A 50 9.81 7.02 10.66
C GLY A 50 9.76 5.50 10.80
N VAL A 51 9.38 4.98 11.98
CA VAL A 51 9.12 3.56 12.21
C VAL A 51 7.61 3.31 12.05
N PHE A 52 7.26 2.23 11.34
CA PHE A 52 5.87 1.88 11.04
C PHE A 52 5.39 0.76 11.98
N ASP A 53 5.37 1.00 13.28
CA ASP A 53 4.94 0.06 14.32
C ASP A 53 3.78 0.58 15.20
N ASP A 54 3.25 1.76 14.89
CA ASP A 54 2.11 2.35 15.58
C ASP A 54 0.77 1.78 15.11
N ALA A 55 -0.20 1.86 16.02
CA ALA A 55 -1.60 1.65 15.69
C ALA A 55 -2.05 2.63 14.60
N CYS A 56 -2.78 2.11 13.61
CA CYS A 56 -3.25 2.91 12.49
C CYS A 56 -4.50 3.74 12.85
N VAL A 57 -4.35 4.65 13.81
CA VAL A 57 -5.34 5.63 14.24
C VAL A 57 -4.67 6.97 14.49
N ASN A 58 -5.30 8.08 14.10
CA ASN A 58 -4.84 9.41 14.51
C ASN A 58 -6.02 10.38 14.53
N ASP A 59 -6.05 11.32 15.47
CA ASP A 59 -7.04 12.40 15.55
C ASP A 59 -6.44 13.78 15.17
N ASP A 60 -5.18 14.07 15.50
CA ASP A 60 -4.52 15.36 15.26
C ASP A 60 -3.19 15.25 14.49
N ILE A 61 -2.96 16.11 13.48
CA ILE A 61 -1.66 16.27 12.81
C ILE A 61 -0.68 17.06 13.67
N ASN A 62 -1.18 17.95 14.53
CA ASN A 62 -0.38 18.72 15.47
C ASN A 62 -1.20 19.01 16.72
N LEU A 63 -0.81 18.33 17.80
CA LEU A 63 -1.42 18.44 19.11
C LEU A 63 -1.74 19.89 19.46
N THR A 64 -3.01 20.17 19.79
CA THR A 64 -3.51 21.48 20.26
C THR A 64 -3.47 22.62 19.24
N VAL A 65 -3.03 22.38 18.00
CA VAL A 65 -2.94 23.41 16.95
C VAL A 65 -4.10 23.31 15.98
N ASN A 66 -4.38 22.12 15.46
CA ASN A 66 -5.46 21.89 14.50
C ASN A 66 -6.06 20.50 14.65
N LEU A 67 -7.37 20.42 14.41
CA LEU A 67 -8.22 19.24 14.45
C LEU A 67 -8.18 18.46 13.12
N ASP A 68 -7.04 18.46 12.44
CA ASP A 68 -6.91 17.78 11.15
C ASP A 68 -6.10 16.51 11.37
N SER A 69 -6.65 15.33 11.10
CA SER A 69 -5.90 14.08 11.28
C SER A 69 -4.93 13.79 10.13
N ARG A 70 -3.78 13.19 10.44
CA ARG A 70 -2.82 12.68 9.44
C ARG A 70 -2.13 11.42 9.92
N ILE A 71 -2.09 10.40 9.09
CA ILE A 71 -1.35 9.17 9.41
C ILE A 71 -0.54 8.71 8.21
N PHE A 72 0.66 8.22 8.46
CA PHE A 72 1.43 7.52 7.45
C PHE A 72 1.21 6.02 7.61
N PHE A 73 0.98 5.33 6.51
CA PHE A 73 0.71 3.91 6.50
C PHE A 73 1.69 3.22 5.56
N ARG A 74 2.30 2.12 6.04
CA ARG A 74 3.05 1.20 5.20
C ARG A 74 2.34 -0.13 5.23
N SER A 75 1.98 -0.61 4.06
CA SER A 75 1.44 -1.95 3.96
C SER A 75 2.55 -2.98 4.13
N ALA A 76 2.43 -3.88 5.11
CA ALA A 76 3.37 -5.00 5.26
C ALA A 76 3.17 -6.07 4.18
N THR A 77 1.99 -6.15 3.58
CA THR A 77 1.63 -7.11 2.53
C THR A 77 0.76 -6.45 1.47
N GLY A 78 0.76 -6.94 0.23
CA GLY A 78 -0.26 -6.53 -0.74
C GLY A 78 -1.67 -6.84 -0.19
N GLY A 79 -2.66 -5.98 -0.45
CA GLY A 79 -4.01 -6.21 0.04
C GLY A 79 -4.97 -5.03 -0.12
N THR A 80 -6.22 -5.25 0.30
CA THR A 80 -7.22 -4.20 0.44
C THR A 80 -7.31 -3.78 1.90
N PHE A 81 -7.27 -2.47 2.12
CA PHE A 81 -7.42 -1.84 3.43
C PHE A 81 -8.57 -0.84 3.37
N TYR A 82 -9.10 -0.50 4.54
CA TYR A 82 -10.24 0.39 4.66
C TYR A 82 -9.85 1.58 5.52
N LEU A 83 -9.94 2.79 4.94
CA LEU A 83 -9.91 4.02 5.72
C LEU A 83 -11.31 4.26 6.30
N ARG A 84 -11.37 4.52 7.59
CA ARG A 84 -12.56 5.03 8.29
C ARG A 84 -12.29 6.44 8.76
N VAL A 85 -13.32 7.28 8.69
CA VAL A 85 -13.35 8.59 9.34
C VAL A 85 -14.43 8.52 10.41
N LEU A 86 -14.01 8.73 11.65
CA LEU A 86 -14.82 8.61 12.85
C LEU A 86 -14.87 9.98 13.55
N ASP A 87 -15.79 10.14 14.50
CA ASP A 87 -15.67 11.20 15.52
C ASP A 87 -14.98 10.67 16.79
N VAL A 88 -14.72 11.56 17.75
CA VAL A 88 -14.08 11.23 19.04
C VAL A 88 -14.78 10.12 19.86
N ARG A 89 -16.02 9.77 19.55
CA ARG A 89 -16.76 8.66 20.17
C ARG A 89 -16.53 7.32 19.45
N GLY A 90 -15.82 7.33 18.33
CA GLY A 90 -15.62 6.18 17.45
C GLY A 90 -16.78 5.95 16.47
N ASP A 91 -17.70 6.90 16.33
CA ASP A 91 -18.86 6.75 15.44
C ASP A 91 -18.55 7.23 14.03
N ALA A 92 -18.79 6.38 13.02
CA ALA A 92 -18.83 6.81 11.62
C ALA A 92 -20.13 7.57 11.35
N ARG A 93 -20.03 8.86 11.04
CA ARG A 93 -21.17 9.77 10.92
C ARG A 93 -21.42 10.17 9.46
N PRO A 94 -22.55 9.78 8.84
CA PRO A 94 -22.87 10.20 7.47
C PRO A 94 -23.17 11.69 7.35
N ASP A 95 -23.36 12.39 8.46
CA ASP A 95 -23.54 13.85 8.55
C ASP A 95 -22.23 14.63 8.77
N MET A 96 -21.08 13.96 8.90
CA MET A 96 -19.78 14.64 8.91
C MET A 96 -19.34 14.97 7.49
N LEU A 97 -18.99 16.24 7.28
CA LEU A 97 -18.37 16.72 6.06
C LEU A 97 -16.87 16.82 6.29
N TYR A 98 -16.13 16.04 5.53
CA TYR A 98 -14.68 15.98 5.60
C TYR A 98 -14.08 16.02 4.19
N ASN A 99 -12.81 16.45 4.13
CA ASN A 99 -11.99 16.31 2.94
C ASN A 99 -10.88 15.32 3.26
N VAL A 100 -10.82 14.22 2.51
CA VAL A 100 -9.76 13.22 2.64
C VAL A 100 -8.85 13.35 1.43
N VAL A 101 -7.57 13.61 1.71
CA VAL A 101 -6.51 13.60 0.71
C VAL A 101 -5.65 12.37 0.97
N MET A 102 -5.60 11.48 -0.01
CA MET A 102 -4.72 10.31 0.01
C MET A 102 -3.62 10.51 -1.04
N SER A 103 -2.39 10.26 -0.63
CA SER A 103 -1.25 10.11 -1.53
C SER A 103 -0.48 8.86 -1.12
N GLY A 104 0.21 8.26 -2.08
CA GLY A 104 0.99 7.07 -1.84
C GLY A 104 1.94 6.80 -2.98
N ALA A 105 2.99 6.07 -2.65
CA ALA A 105 3.86 5.42 -3.62
C ALA A 105 3.73 3.91 -3.37
N GLY A 106 3.45 3.16 -4.42
CA GLY A 106 3.47 1.71 -4.43
C GLY A 106 4.00 1.24 -5.77
N GLN A 107 4.44 -0.01 -5.85
CA GLN A 107 4.67 -0.62 -7.15
C GLN A 107 3.33 -0.62 -7.93
N ALA A 108 3.39 -0.29 -9.22
CA ALA A 108 2.23 -0.43 -10.09
C ALA A 108 1.78 -1.89 -10.06
N PRO A 109 0.50 -2.25 -10.22
CA PRO A 109 0.15 -3.67 -10.34
C PRO A 109 0.82 -4.29 -11.58
N PRO A 110 1.14 -5.60 -11.56
CA PRO A 110 1.65 -6.28 -12.74
C PRO A 110 0.71 -6.11 -13.95
N PRO A 111 1.22 -6.17 -15.19
CA PRO A 111 0.39 -6.10 -16.38
C PRO A 111 -0.70 -7.17 -16.37
N ALA A 112 -1.85 -6.87 -17.00
CA ALA A 112 -2.96 -7.81 -17.05
C ALA A 112 -2.54 -9.18 -17.60
N GLY A 113 -2.84 -10.25 -16.86
CA GLY A 113 -2.47 -11.62 -17.20
C GLY A 113 -1.16 -12.10 -16.58
N CYS A 114 -0.42 -11.22 -15.91
CA CYS A 114 0.77 -11.53 -15.12
C CYS A 114 0.40 -11.55 -13.63
N ASP A 115 0.97 -12.48 -12.89
CA ASP A 115 0.94 -12.44 -11.42
C ASP A 115 2.18 -11.71 -10.88
N SER A 116 3.28 -11.72 -11.66
CA SER A 116 4.51 -10.99 -11.36
C SER A 116 5.20 -10.50 -12.63
N ASP A 117 5.73 -9.28 -12.61
CA ASP A 117 6.54 -8.71 -13.67
C ASP A 117 7.90 -8.21 -13.18
N PHE A 118 8.91 -8.37 -14.02
CA PHE A 118 10.25 -7.88 -13.70
C PHE A 118 10.28 -6.36 -13.84
N ASP A 119 10.65 -5.66 -12.77
CA ASP A 119 10.67 -4.19 -12.69
C ASP A 119 12.08 -3.61 -12.41
N ALA A 120 13.05 -4.47 -12.11
CA ALA A 120 14.42 -4.10 -11.73
C ALA A 120 14.50 -3.17 -10.50
N GLY A 121 13.52 -3.22 -9.59
CA GLY A 121 13.46 -2.38 -8.37
C GLY A 121 14.67 -2.54 -7.44
N GLY A 122 15.36 -3.69 -7.48
CA GLY A 122 16.59 -3.98 -6.75
C GLY A 122 17.86 -3.44 -7.41
N GLY A 123 17.76 -2.76 -8.55
CA GLY A 123 18.91 -2.16 -9.24
C GLY A 123 19.83 -3.18 -9.91
N SER A 124 19.33 -4.39 -10.18
CA SER A 124 20.07 -5.44 -10.88
C SER A 124 19.18 -6.18 -11.88
N ASN A 125 19.79 -7.05 -12.68
CA ASN A 125 19.11 -7.89 -13.66
C ASN A 125 18.87 -9.32 -13.14
N ASP A 126 19.22 -9.63 -11.89
CA ASP A 126 19.17 -10.99 -11.36
C ASP A 126 17.74 -11.45 -11.07
N TRP A 127 17.34 -12.58 -11.65
CA TRP A 127 16.05 -13.24 -11.42
C TRP A 127 15.83 -13.57 -9.93
N ASN A 128 16.87 -13.93 -9.19
CA ASN A 128 16.72 -14.39 -7.81
C ASN A 128 16.65 -13.25 -6.77
N THR A 129 16.78 -12.00 -7.23
CA THR A 129 16.63 -10.83 -6.36
C THR A 129 15.15 -10.48 -6.24
N ALA A 130 14.55 -10.76 -5.08
CA ALA A 130 13.11 -10.56 -4.84
C ALA A 130 12.61 -9.14 -5.17
N THR A 131 13.42 -8.11 -4.90
CA THR A 131 13.08 -6.71 -5.16
C THR A 131 13.17 -6.29 -6.63
N ASN A 132 13.56 -7.19 -7.54
CA ASN A 132 13.50 -6.95 -8.98
C ASN A 132 12.16 -7.38 -9.61
N TRP A 133 11.25 -7.89 -8.77
CA TRP A 133 9.93 -8.35 -9.19
C TRP A 133 8.88 -7.45 -8.58
N ASN A 134 7.79 -7.33 -9.30
CA ASN A 134 6.59 -6.67 -8.84
C ASN A 134 5.43 -7.69 -8.94
N PRO A 135 4.69 -7.96 -7.86
CA PRO A 135 5.02 -7.55 -6.48
C PRO A 135 6.37 -8.14 -6.04
N ASP A 136 7.05 -7.46 -5.10
CA ASP A 136 8.33 -7.91 -4.52
C ASP A 136 8.27 -9.37 -4.06
N GLY A 137 9.10 -10.22 -4.65
CA GLY A 137 9.14 -11.66 -4.40
C GLY A 137 9.61 -12.46 -5.62
N VAL A 138 10.44 -13.48 -5.40
CA VAL A 138 10.88 -14.37 -6.49
C VAL A 138 9.69 -15.21 -6.98
N PRO A 139 9.39 -15.26 -8.29
CA PRO A 139 8.30 -16.07 -8.84
C PRO A 139 8.38 -17.55 -8.46
N GLY A 140 7.24 -18.13 -8.07
CA GLY A 140 7.12 -19.55 -7.72
C GLY A 140 6.37 -20.37 -8.77
N ALA A 141 6.21 -21.67 -8.49
CA ALA A 141 5.66 -22.65 -9.45
C ALA A 141 4.24 -22.38 -9.96
N THR A 142 3.49 -21.49 -9.30
CA THR A 142 2.13 -21.09 -9.71
C THR A 142 2.07 -19.68 -10.29
N THR A 143 3.22 -19.01 -10.44
CA THR A 143 3.29 -17.60 -10.82
C THR A 143 3.36 -17.46 -12.34
N LYS A 144 2.49 -16.61 -12.91
CA LYS A 144 2.59 -16.16 -14.30
C LYS A 144 3.54 -14.97 -14.39
N VAL A 145 4.67 -15.16 -15.04
CA VAL A 145 5.76 -14.19 -15.11
C VAL A 145 5.71 -13.40 -16.41
N CYS A 146 6.00 -12.10 -16.32
CA CYS A 146 6.15 -11.20 -17.45
C CYS A 146 7.48 -10.43 -17.41
N ILE A 147 8.03 -10.14 -18.59
CA ILE A 147 9.27 -9.35 -18.74
C ILE A 147 9.02 -8.25 -19.76
N GLY A 148 8.99 -7.01 -19.29
CA GLY A 148 8.79 -5.82 -20.12
C GLY A 148 9.90 -5.59 -21.15
N ALA A 149 9.57 -4.86 -22.23
CA ALA A 149 10.42 -4.70 -23.41
C ALA A 149 11.82 -4.12 -23.15
N THR A 150 11.97 -3.36 -22.07
CA THR A 150 13.19 -2.65 -21.71
C THR A 150 14.11 -3.45 -20.79
N PHE A 151 13.68 -4.63 -20.34
CA PHE A 151 14.42 -5.41 -19.35
C PHE A 151 15.23 -6.55 -19.98
N ALA A 152 16.39 -6.80 -19.40
CA ALA A 152 17.21 -7.99 -19.62
C ALA A 152 17.36 -8.68 -18.26
N VAL A 153 16.89 -9.92 -18.16
CA VAL A 153 16.87 -10.69 -16.91
C VAL A 153 17.87 -11.82 -17.02
N ASP A 154 18.72 -11.96 -16.01
CA ASP A 154 19.71 -13.02 -15.90
C ASP A 154 19.23 -14.07 -14.90
N HIS A 155 19.12 -15.31 -15.34
CA HIS A 155 18.74 -16.46 -14.52
C HIS A 155 19.91 -17.44 -14.43
N ALA A 156 20.23 -17.90 -13.22
CA ALA A 156 21.30 -18.88 -12.96
C ALA A 156 20.87 -20.02 -12.02
N GLY A 157 19.61 -20.01 -11.54
CA GLY A 157 19.09 -20.82 -10.44
C GLY A 157 18.33 -22.07 -10.88
N THR A 158 17.63 -22.72 -9.95
CA THR A 158 16.66 -23.78 -10.28
C THR A 158 15.29 -23.33 -9.82
N ASP A 159 14.45 -22.95 -10.78
CA ASP A 159 13.16 -22.35 -10.53
C ASP A 159 12.07 -23.04 -11.35
N THR A 160 10.84 -22.95 -10.87
CA THR A 160 9.65 -23.39 -11.59
C THR A 160 8.64 -22.25 -11.55
N ILE A 161 7.99 -22.00 -12.69
CA ILE A 161 6.92 -21.00 -12.83
C ILE A 161 5.74 -21.60 -13.60
N ASP A 162 4.55 -20.99 -13.47
CA ASP A 162 3.36 -21.43 -14.20
C ASP A 162 3.55 -21.19 -15.70
N SER A 163 3.68 -19.93 -16.09
CA SER A 163 3.89 -19.54 -17.48
C SER A 163 4.82 -18.35 -17.57
N LEU A 164 5.57 -18.28 -18.67
CA LEU A 164 6.31 -17.08 -19.07
C LEU A 164 5.55 -16.41 -20.23
N THR A 165 4.84 -15.32 -19.92
CA THR A 165 3.91 -14.64 -20.83
C THR A 165 4.35 -13.21 -21.11
N ASN A 166 3.87 -12.62 -22.23
CA ASN A 166 4.13 -11.21 -22.57
C ASN A 166 5.61 -10.78 -22.46
N VAL A 167 6.53 -11.69 -22.83
CA VAL A 167 7.96 -11.40 -22.86
C VAL A 167 8.25 -10.52 -24.07
N ALA A 168 8.41 -9.23 -23.82
CA ALA A 168 8.94 -8.30 -24.82
C ALA A 168 10.44 -8.00 -24.58
N GLY A 169 10.95 -8.31 -23.39
CA GLY A 169 12.36 -8.17 -23.03
C GLY A 169 13.19 -9.42 -23.34
N THR A 170 14.38 -9.51 -22.72
CA THR A 170 15.31 -10.64 -22.87
C THR A 170 15.41 -11.43 -21.57
N LEU A 171 15.40 -12.76 -21.66
CA LEU A 171 15.72 -13.67 -20.57
C LEU A 171 16.98 -14.46 -20.92
N ASN A 172 18.06 -14.23 -20.19
CA ASN A 172 19.33 -14.92 -20.34
C ASN A 172 19.43 -16.05 -19.32
N ILE A 173 19.43 -17.29 -19.78
CA ILE A 173 19.75 -18.44 -18.92
C ILE A 173 21.27 -18.58 -18.89
N THR A 174 21.89 -18.04 -17.85
CA THR A 174 23.34 -18.05 -17.62
C THR A 174 23.82 -19.28 -16.85
N GLY A 175 22.90 -19.99 -16.19
CA GLY A 175 23.12 -21.25 -15.50
C GLY A 175 21.82 -21.88 -15.01
N GLY A 176 21.90 -23.10 -14.48
CA GLY A 176 20.76 -23.75 -13.81
C GLY A 176 19.64 -24.23 -14.74
N THR A 177 18.39 -24.19 -14.27
CA THR A 177 17.20 -24.67 -14.98
C THR A 177 15.97 -23.85 -14.59
N LEU A 178 15.30 -23.27 -15.58
CA LEU A 178 13.97 -22.68 -15.43
C LEU A 178 12.94 -23.64 -16.03
N THR A 179 12.05 -24.17 -15.18
CA THR A 179 10.94 -25.02 -15.63
C THR A 179 9.68 -24.18 -15.79
N VAL A 180 9.04 -24.24 -16.96
CA VAL A 180 7.76 -23.59 -17.23
C VAL A 180 6.70 -24.68 -17.36
N THR A 181 5.69 -24.68 -16.48
CA THR A 181 4.72 -25.81 -16.41
C THR A 181 3.58 -25.69 -17.41
N THR A 182 3.25 -24.47 -17.83
CA THR A 182 2.18 -24.16 -18.78
C THR A 182 2.79 -23.40 -19.97
N THR A 183 2.76 -24.04 -21.14
CA THR A 183 3.06 -23.37 -22.41
C THR A 183 1.77 -22.78 -22.95
N VAL A 184 1.70 -21.44 -23.03
CA VAL A 184 0.61 -20.70 -23.68
C VAL A 184 0.72 -20.72 -25.20
#